data_AF-A0A3D0JIS5-F1
#
_entry.id   AF-A0A3D0JIS5-F1
#
_cell.length_a   1.000
_cell.length_b   1.000
_cell.length_c   1.000
_cell.angle_alpha   90.00
_cell.angle_beta   90.00
_cell.angle_gamma   90.00
#
_symmetry.space_group_name_H-M   'P 1'
#
loop_
_entity.id
_entity.type
_entity.pdbx_description
1 polymer ?
#
loop_
_entity_poly.entity_id
_entity_poly.type
_entity_poly.pdbx_seq_one_letter_code
_entity_poly.pdbx_strand_id
1 'polypeptide(L)'
;AAVNQLTHGPLNVFFTLYVQAHGYTAFEAGQLWALGVFAEVVLFFVLPQFIRSMDLRVLLTVSLVLGSLRWILIGAYPDLPWLVIGLQLLHAFTFGAIHSVSIEFIRRWFPGKLSGRGMALYSGFVFGLGGSLGAMLSGLLWESFGGSLTFMLSGLMTGMAAMIAWFGLKKANLGVQSS
;
A
#
# COMPACT_ATOMS: atom_id res chain seq x y z
N ALA A 1 1.84 6.67 4.64
CA ALA A 1 1.75 6.80 3.17
C ALA A 1 3.11 6.70 2.48
N ALA A 2 4.10 7.57 2.77
CA ALA A 2 5.38 7.55 2.04
C ALA A 2 6.16 6.24 2.19
N VAL A 3 6.29 5.72 3.42
CA VAL A 3 6.90 4.40 3.67
C VAL A 3 6.16 3.28 2.93
N ASN A 4 4.82 3.33 2.92
CA ASN A 4 4.03 2.37 2.16
C ASN A 4 4.36 2.44 0.65
N GLN A 5 4.45 3.64 0.08
CA GLN A 5 4.81 3.81 -1.33
C GLN A 5 6.23 3.33 -1.63
N LEU A 6 7.17 3.56 -0.72
CA LEU A 6 8.53 3.03 -0.82
C LEU A 6 8.50 1.49 -0.88
N THR A 7 7.73 0.84 -0.01
CA THR A 7 7.59 -0.63 0.00
C THR A 7 6.82 -1.20 -1.20
N HIS A 8 6.17 -0.37 -2.02
CA HIS A 8 5.60 -0.80 -3.30
C HIS A 8 6.64 -0.88 -4.43
N GLY A 9 7.87 -0.41 -4.21
CA GLY A 9 8.94 -0.47 -5.20
C GLY A 9 9.12 -1.84 -5.87
N PRO A 10 9.20 -2.96 -5.12
CA PRO A 10 9.36 -4.27 -5.74
C PRO A 10 8.13 -4.70 -6.52
N LEU A 11 6.93 -4.37 -6.03
CA LEU A 11 5.69 -4.64 -6.74
C LEU A 11 5.68 -3.90 -8.09
N ASN A 12 5.94 -2.59 -8.07
CA ASN A 12 5.80 -1.72 -9.23
C ASN A 12 6.84 -2.01 -10.32
N VAL A 13 8.05 -2.38 -9.93
CA VAL A 13 9.17 -2.55 -10.88
C VAL A 13 9.37 -4.02 -11.25
N PHE A 14 9.20 -4.95 -10.30
CA PHE A 14 9.68 -6.32 -10.46
C PHE A 14 8.62 -7.42 -10.31
N PHE A 15 7.37 -7.12 -9.93
CA PHE A 15 6.36 -8.17 -9.70
C PHE A 15 6.16 -9.11 -10.88
N THR A 16 5.98 -8.56 -12.08
CA THR A 16 5.80 -9.37 -13.30
C THR A 16 7.01 -10.28 -13.54
N LEU A 17 8.23 -9.73 -13.41
CA LEU A 17 9.46 -10.50 -13.54
C LEU A 17 9.54 -11.60 -12.47
N TYR A 18 9.10 -11.29 -11.25
CA TYR A 18 9.11 -12.22 -10.14
C TYR A 18 8.24 -13.44 -10.40
N VAL A 19 6.97 -13.22 -10.75
CA VAL A 19 6.04 -14.33 -10.98
C VAL A 19 6.40 -15.09 -12.25
N GLN A 20 6.92 -14.42 -13.29
CA GLN A 20 7.40 -15.11 -14.49
C GLN A 20 8.58 -16.05 -14.20
N ALA A 21 9.49 -15.64 -13.31
CA ALA A 21 10.58 -16.51 -12.85
C ALA A 21 10.07 -17.75 -12.07
N HIS A 22 8.83 -17.73 -11.59
CA HIS A 22 8.16 -18.82 -10.87
C HIS A 22 7.07 -19.50 -11.72
N GLY A 23 7.21 -19.46 -13.05
CA GLY A 23 6.42 -20.27 -13.97
C GLY A 23 5.12 -19.63 -14.48
N TYR A 24 4.82 -18.39 -14.10
CA TYR A 24 3.65 -17.67 -14.61
C TYR A 24 3.94 -17.11 -16.00
N THR A 25 2.95 -17.12 -16.87
CA THR A 25 3.02 -16.46 -18.17
C THR A 25 2.88 -14.94 -18.03
N ALA A 26 3.28 -14.19 -19.05
CA ALA A 26 3.02 -12.75 -19.13
C ALA A 26 1.53 -12.42 -19.04
N PHE A 27 0.68 -13.28 -19.60
CA PHE A 27 -0.77 -13.13 -19.57
C PHE A 27 -1.32 -13.28 -18.15
N GLU A 28 -0.93 -14.32 -17.43
CA GLU A 28 -1.33 -14.54 -16.03
C GLU A 28 -0.86 -13.39 -15.14
N ALA A 29 0.37 -12.91 -15.32
CA ALA A 29 0.86 -11.73 -14.61
C ALA A 29 -0.02 -10.49 -14.89
N GLY A 30 -0.43 -10.28 -16.14
CA GLY A 30 -1.37 -9.22 -16.51
C GLY A 30 -2.74 -9.37 -15.85
N GLN A 31 -3.26 -10.60 -15.75
CA GLN A 31 -4.52 -10.88 -15.04
C GLN A 31 -4.42 -10.59 -13.54
N LEU A 32 -3.27 -10.91 -12.92
CA LEU A 32 -3.02 -10.58 -11.51
C LEU A 32 -3.01 -9.07 -11.27
N TRP A 33 -2.42 -8.28 -12.17
CA TRP A 33 -2.51 -6.81 -12.11
C TRP A 33 -3.95 -6.32 -12.26
N ALA A 34 -4.67 -6.82 -13.26
CA ALA A 34 -6.07 -6.46 -13.51
C ALA A 34 -6.96 -6.77 -12.30
N LEU A 35 -6.75 -7.93 -11.65
CA LEU A 35 -7.47 -8.32 -10.44
C LEU A 35 -7.21 -7.35 -9.27
N GLY A 36 -5.95 -6.93 -9.08
CA GLY A 36 -5.60 -5.96 -8.04
C GLY A 36 -6.26 -4.60 -8.27
N VAL A 37 -6.22 -4.09 -9.49
CA VAL A 37 -6.89 -2.83 -9.87
C VAL A 37 -8.41 -2.95 -9.74
N PHE A 38 -8.99 -4.08 -10.14
CA PHE A 38 -10.43 -4.34 -9.97
C PHE A 38 -10.83 -4.29 -8.49
N ALA A 39 -10.09 -4.98 -7.62
CA ALA A 39 -10.33 -4.96 -6.18
C ALA A 39 -10.25 -3.55 -5.59
N GLU A 40 -9.29 -2.75 -6.06
CA GLU A 40 -9.14 -1.34 -5.68
C GLU A 40 -10.35 -0.49 -6.09
N VAL A 41 -10.80 -0.63 -7.33
CA VAL A 41 -11.98 0.09 -7.84
C VAL A 41 -13.20 -0.26 -7.01
N VAL A 42 -13.43 -1.55 -6.72
CA VAL A 42 -14.53 -2.00 -5.84
C VAL A 42 -14.40 -1.34 -4.46
N LEU A 43 -13.20 -1.30 -3.89
CA LEU A 43 -12.99 -0.67 -2.59
C LEU A 43 -13.31 0.83 -2.61
N PHE A 44 -12.96 1.58 -3.67
CA PHE A 44 -13.30 3.01 -3.74
C PHE A 44 -14.81 3.29 -3.78
N PHE A 45 -15.63 2.37 -4.29
CA PHE A 45 -17.08 2.50 -4.20
C PHE A 45 -17.63 2.28 -2.79
N VAL A 46 -16.95 1.42 -2.01
CA VAL A 46 -17.42 0.97 -0.69
C VAL A 46 -16.86 1.85 0.43
N LEU A 47 -15.57 2.19 0.36
CA LEU A 47 -14.82 2.85 1.42
C LEU A 47 -15.41 4.20 1.89
N PRO A 48 -15.99 5.08 1.03
CA PRO A 48 -16.57 6.34 1.48
C PRO A 48 -17.71 6.19 2.50
N GLN A 49 -18.45 5.08 2.46
CA GLN A 49 -19.51 4.82 3.44
C GLN A 49 -18.95 4.50 4.84
N PHE A 50 -17.79 3.83 4.88
CA PHE A 50 -17.15 3.39 6.14
C PHE A 50 -16.18 4.42 6.71
N ILE A 51 -15.46 5.16 5.86
CA ILE A 51 -14.41 6.10 6.29
C ILE A 51 -14.94 7.25 7.14
N ARG A 52 -16.25 7.53 7.07
CA ARG A 52 -16.93 8.56 7.87
C ARG A 52 -17.19 8.13 9.32
N SER A 53 -17.35 6.83 9.56
CA SER A 53 -17.70 6.27 10.87
C SER A 53 -16.58 5.45 11.52
N MET A 54 -15.57 5.03 10.76
CA MET A 54 -14.42 4.28 11.27
C MET A 54 -13.33 5.17 11.86
N ASP A 55 -12.62 4.64 12.85
CA ASP A 55 -11.35 5.23 13.30
C ASP A 55 -10.30 5.06 12.19
N LEU A 56 -9.90 6.18 11.58
CA LEU A 56 -8.92 6.23 10.50
C LEU A 56 -7.58 5.61 10.89
N ARG A 57 -7.20 5.68 12.17
CA ARG A 57 -6.01 5.00 12.69
C ARG A 57 -6.14 3.49 12.53
N VAL A 58 -7.27 2.92 12.93
CA VAL A 58 -7.50 1.47 12.84
C VAL A 58 -7.47 1.02 11.40
N LEU A 59 -8.16 1.74 10.51
CA LEU A 59 -8.17 1.43 9.08
C LEU A 59 -6.77 1.50 8.46
N LEU A 60 -5.98 2.52 8.81
CA LEU A 60 -4.59 2.65 8.37
C LEU A 60 -3.72 1.48 8.88
N THR A 61 -3.79 1.18 10.18
CA THR A 61 -2.99 0.10 10.78
C THR A 61 -3.35 -1.25 10.17
N VAL A 62 -4.64 -1.57 10.03
CA VAL A 62 -5.09 -2.82 9.39
C VAL A 62 -4.59 -2.91 7.95
N SER A 63 -4.69 -1.82 7.18
CA SER A 63 -4.21 -1.80 5.79
C SER A 63 -2.69 -2.03 5.69
N LEU A 64 -1.90 -1.47 6.62
CA LEU A 64 -0.46 -1.70 6.70
C LEU A 64 -0.12 -3.14 7.12
N VAL A 65 -0.87 -3.73 8.05
CA VAL A 65 -0.69 -5.14 8.43
C VAL A 65 -0.99 -6.06 7.24
N LEU A 66 -2.09 -5.82 6.52
CA LEU A 66 -2.42 -6.56 5.30
C LEU A 66 -1.33 -6.38 4.23
N GLY A 67 -0.78 -5.19 4.08
CA GLY A 67 0.36 -4.94 3.19
C GLY A 67 1.63 -5.69 3.58
N SER A 68 1.96 -5.71 4.88
CA SER A 68 3.10 -6.45 5.40
C SER A 68 2.97 -7.95 5.10
N LEU A 69 1.81 -8.54 5.42
CA LEU A 69 1.49 -9.93 5.10
C LEU A 69 1.57 -10.19 3.59
N ARG A 70 1.02 -9.28 2.78
CA ARG A 70 1.02 -9.39 1.32
C ARG A 70 2.44 -9.50 0.77
N TRP A 71 3.35 -8.61 1.17
CA TRP A 71 4.72 -8.65 0.67
C TRP A 71 5.49 -9.88 1.16
N ILE A 72 5.34 -10.26 2.42
CA ILE A 72 5.98 -11.46 2.97
C ILE A 72 5.50 -12.70 2.21
N LEU A 73 4.20 -12.83 1.99
CA LEU A 73 3.61 -14.01 1.34
C LEU A 73 3.90 -14.06 -0.16
N ILE A 74 3.94 -12.92 -0.86
CA ILE A 74 4.41 -12.87 -2.25
C ILE A 74 5.85 -13.36 -2.31
N GLY A 75 6.74 -12.82 -1.47
CA GLY A 75 8.16 -13.20 -1.47
C GLY A 75 8.42 -14.65 -1.04
N ALA A 76 7.61 -15.20 -0.12
CA ALA A 76 7.81 -16.54 0.42
C ALA A 76 7.21 -17.65 -0.44
N TYR A 77 6.09 -17.38 -1.10
CA TYR A 77 5.27 -18.41 -1.75
C TYR A 77 4.80 -17.99 -3.15
N PRO A 78 5.70 -17.56 -4.05
CA PRO A 78 5.32 -17.21 -5.42
C PRO A 78 4.78 -18.41 -6.20
N ASP A 79 5.22 -19.63 -5.89
CA ASP A 79 4.84 -20.88 -6.59
C ASP A 79 3.43 -21.39 -6.25
N LEU A 80 2.65 -20.66 -5.46
CA LEU A 80 1.27 -21.02 -5.08
C LEU A 80 0.25 -20.10 -5.77
N PRO A 81 -0.28 -20.43 -6.97
CA PRO A 81 -1.17 -19.56 -7.73
C PRO A 81 -2.38 -19.06 -6.97
N TRP A 82 -3.06 -19.95 -6.24
CA TRP A 82 -4.25 -19.59 -5.47
C TRP A 82 -3.96 -18.56 -4.38
N LEU A 83 -2.77 -18.66 -3.75
CA LEU A 83 -2.34 -17.70 -2.76
C LEU A 83 -2.03 -16.37 -3.42
N VAL A 84 -1.23 -16.34 -4.49
CA VAL A 84 -0.89 -15.10 -5.21
C VAL A 84 -2.14 -14.38 -5.72
N ILE A 85 -3.12 -15.11 -6.27
CA ILE A 85 -4.44 -14.57 -6.66
C ILE A 85 -5.14 -13.90 -5.48
N GLY A 86 -5.21 -14.58 -4.33
CA GLY A 86 -5.81 -14.01 -3.11
C GLY A 86 -5.06 -12.76 -2.61
N LEU A 87 -3.73 -12.75 -2.71
CA LEU A 87 -2.90 -11.61 -2.32
C LEU A 87 -3.11 -10.38 -3.23
N GLN A 88 -3.56 -10.55 -4.47
CA GLN A 88 -3.91 -9.41 -5.33
C GLN A 88 -5.15 -8.68 -4.86
N LEU A 89 -6.09 -9.35 -4.18
CA LEU A 89 -7.25 -8.68 -3.57
C LEU A 89 -6.83 -7.70 -2.46
N LEU A 90 -5.70 -7.98 -1.79
CA LEU A 90 -5.13 -7.10 -0.79
C LEU A 90 -4.53 -5.80 -1.37
N HIS A 91 -4.38 -5.71 -2.70
CA HIS A 91 -3.93 -4.49 -3.39
C HIS A 91 -4.78 -3.28 -3.03
N ALA A 92 -6.10 -3.47 -2.96
CA ALA A 92 -7.05 -2.44 -2.59
C ALA A 92 -6.71 -1.79 -1.24
N PHE A 93 -6.22 -2.57 -0.27
CA PHE A 93 -5.85 -2.06 1.04
C PHE A 93 -4.49 -1.35 1.01
N THR A 94 -3.52 -1.86 0.24
CA THR A 94 -2.17 -1.30 0.19
C THR A 94 -2.10 0.02 -0.57
N PHE A 95 -3.00 0.27 -1.52
CA PHE A 95 -3.12 1.55 -2.21
C PHE A 95 -4.42 2.27 -1.85
N GLY A 96 -5.57 1.78 -2.35
CA GLY A 96 -6.88 2.43 -2.18
C GLY A 96 -7.19 2.88 -0.75
N ALA A 97 -7.15 1.97 0.23
CA ALA A 97 -7.44 2.30 1.62
C ALA A 97 -6.46 3.32 2.22
N ILE A 98 -5.15 3.08 2.09
CA ILE A 98 -4.11 3.96 2.63
C ILE A 98 -4.17 5.34 1.97
N HIS A 99 -4.42 5.40 0.66
CA HIS A 99 -4.58 6.65 -0.07
C HIS A 99 -5.78 7.44 0.42
N SER A 100 -6.97 6.82 0.48
CA SER A 100 -8.19 7.48 0.96
C SER A 100 -8.07 7.94 2.41
N VAL A 101 -7.48 7.14 3.30
CA VAL A 101 -7.23 7.54 4.69
C VAL A 101 -6.27 8.73 4.76
N SER A 102 -5.23 8.74 3.94
CA SER A 102 -4.28 9.84 3.91
C SER A 102 -4.90 11.14 3.41
N ILE A 103 -5.74 11.07 2.36
CA ILE A 103 -6.51 12.22 1.87
C ILE A 103 -7.45 12.74 2.96
N GLU A 104 -8.15 11.84 3.67
CA GLU A 104 -9.06 12.25 4.73
C GLU A 104 -8.32 12.92 5.89
N PHE A 105 -7.13 12.44 6.26
CA PHE A 105 -6.27 13.12 7.22
C PHE A 105 -5.86 14.52 6.74
N ILE A 106 -5.46 14.67 5.47
CA ILE A 106 -5.11 15.98 4.90
C ILE A 106 -6.31 16.91 4.94
N ARG A 107 -7.50 16.44 4.54
CA ARG A 107 -8.74 17.21 4.56
C ARG A 107 -9.08 17.72 5.96
N ARG A 108 -8.83 16.90 6.99
CA ARG A 108 -9.10 17.24 8.40
C ARG A 108 -8.03 18.16 9.00
N TRP A 109 -6.75 17.98 8.69
CA TRP A 109 -5.65 18.77 9.26
C TRP A 109 -5.36 20.07 8.51
N PHE A 110 -5.71 20.16 7.22
CA PHE A 110 -5.45 21.33 6.38
C PHE A 110 -6.75 21.83 5.71
N PRO A 111 -7.74 22.32 6.49
CA PRO A 111 -9.03 22.75 5.93
C PRO A 111 -8.92 24.02 5.07
N GLY A 112 -9.86 24.18 4.14
CA GLY A 112 -10.00 25.38 3.31
C GLY A 112 -8.79 25.63 2.40
N LYS A 113 -8.27 26.86 2.40
CA LYS A 113 -7.18 27.31 1.52
C LYS A 113 -5.86 26.55 1.72
N LEU A 114 -5.71 25.82 2.84
CA LEU A 114 -4.50 25.03 3.14
C LEU A 114 -4.52 23.63 2.50
N SER A 115 -5.68 23.13 2.06
CA SER A 115 -5.82 21.77 1.52
C SER A 115 -4.92 21.53 0.32
N GLY A 116 -4.75 22.52 -0.56
CA GLY A 116 -3.86 22.42 -1.72
C GLY A 116 -2.39 22.24 -1.33
N ARG A 117 -1.93 22.92 -0.26
CA ARG A 117 -0.57 22.77 0.27
C ARG A 117 -0.37 21.39 0.89
N GLY A 118 -1.35 20.90 1.66
CA GLY A 118 -1.34 19.56 2.23
C GLY A 118 -1.26 18.47 1.15
N MET A 119 -2.05 18.60 0.08
CA MET A 119 -2.01 17.69 -1.06
C MET A 119 -0.68 17.76 -1.82
N ALA A 120 -0.12 18.96 -2.01
CA ALA A 120 1.19 19.11 -2.66
C ALA A 120 2.31 18.42 -1.87
N LEU A 121 2.35 18.60 -0.54
CA LEU A 121 3.29 17.89 0.33
C LEU A 121 3.07 16.38 0.26
N TYR A 122 1.82 15.92 0.36
CA TYR A 122 1.48 14.51 0.26
C TYR A 122 1.97 13.89 -1.05
N SER A 123 1.63 14.49 -2.20
CA SER A 123 2.04 13.95 -3.49
C SER A 123 3.56 13.95 -3.67
N GLY A 124 4.24 15.03 -3.25
CA GLY A 124 5.69 15.14 -3.33
C GLY A 124 6.43 14.10 -2.49
N PHE A 125 5.99 13.87 -1.23
CA PHE A 125 6.63 12.88 -0.36
C PHE A 125 6.25 11.44 -0.68
N VAL A 126 4.98 11.20 -1.04
CA VAL A 126 4.47 9.84 -1.22
C VAL A 126 4.80 9.31 -2.60
N PHE A 127 4.37 10.00 -3.65
CA PHE A 127 4.57 9.54 -5.02
C PHE A 127 5.93 9.97 -5.57
N GLY A 128 6.41 11.16 -5.22
CA GLY A 128 7.76 11.62 -5.58
C GLY A 128 8.85 10.86 -4.83
N LEU A 129 9.14 11.27 -3.59
CA LEU A 129 10.25 10.69 -2.81
C LEU A 129 10.04 9.21 -2.51
N GLY A 130 8.87 8.83 -1.98
CA GLY A 130 8.57 7.44 -1.64
C GLY A 130 8.62 6.52 -2.87
N GLY A 131 7.98 6.92 -3.97
CA GLY A 131 7.99 6.14 -5.22
C GLY A 131 9.38 5.99 -5.83
N SER A 132 10.11 7.09 -6.00
CA SER A 132 11.45 7.07 -6.62
C SER A 132 12.47 6.31 -5.77
N LEU A 133 12.51 6.56 -4.45
CA LEU A 133 13.39 5.81 -3.56
C LEU A 133 13.00 4.34 -3.48
N GLY A 134 11.69 4.04 -3.46
CA GLY A 134 11.19 2.67 -3.51
C GLY A 134 11.70 1.92 -4.74
N ALA A 135 11.55 2.50 -5.93
CA ALA A 135 12.03 1.90 -7.17
C ALA A 135 13.55 1.68 -7.16
N MET A 136 14.32 2.71 -6.76
CA MET A 136 15.79 2.63 -6.71
C MET A 136 16.28 1.56 -5.72
N LEU A 137 15.80 1.60 -4.48
CA LEU A 137 16.20 0.64 -3.44
C LEU A 137 15.77 -0.78 -3.79
N SER A 138 14.60 -0.94 -4.42
CA SER A 138 14.14 -2.24 -4.88
C SER A 138 15.06 -2.80 -5.96
N GLY A 139 15.58 -1.97 -6.86
CA GLY A 139 16.56 -2.41 -7.86
C GLY A 139 17.85 -2.92 -7.22
N LEU A 140 18.41 -2.16 -6.28
CA LEU A 140 19.63 -2.56 -5.55
C LEU A 140 19.44 -3.86 -4.75
N LEU A 141 18.30 -3.98 -4.05
CA LEU A 141 17.98 -5.19 -3.29
C LEU A 141 17.72 -6.39 -4.20
N TRP A 142 17.03 -6.17 -5.32
CA TRP A 142 16.71 -7.21 -6.28
C TRP A 142 17.96 -7.80 -6.91
N GLU A 143 18.91 -6.96 -7.33
CA GLU A 143 20.18 -7.38 -7.90
C GLU A 143 21.04 -8.14 -6.88
N SER A 144 21.09 -7.65 -5.63
CA SER A 144 21.98 -8.21 -4.60
C SER A 144 21.43 -9.46 -3.91
N PHE A 145 20.10 -9.54 -3.74
CA PHE A 145 19.46 -10.54 -2.88
C PHE A 145 18.30 -11.30 -3.54
N GLY A 146 17.92 -10.93 -4.77
CA GLY A 146 16.82 -11.54 -5.50
C GLY A 146 15.43 -11.09 -5.01
N GLY A 147 14.40 -11.58 -5.71
CA GLY A 147 13.02 -11.13 -5.49
C GLY A 147 12.42 -11.52 -4.15
N SER A 148 12.65 -12.74 -3.68
CA SER A 148 12.10 -13.25 -2.42
C SER A 148 12.46 -12.33 -1.25
N LEU A 149 13.75 -12.08 -1.03
CA LEU A 149 14.19 -11.25 0.09
C LEU A 149 13.77 -9.79 -0.08
N THR A 150 13.78 -9.27 -1.30
CA THR A 150 13.35 -7.89 -1.61
C THR A 150 11.89 -7.66 -1.20
N PHE A 151 10.99 -8.61 -1.51
CA PHE A 151 9.59 -8.56 -1.07
C PHE A 151 9.45 -8.73 0.45
N MET A 152 10.16 -9.69 1.06
CA MET A 152 10.11 -9.89 2.51
C MET A 152 10.57 -8.65 3.30
N LEU A 153 11.66 -8.00 2.88
CA LEU A 153 12.16 -6.76 3.50
C LEU A 153 11.16 -5.62 3.39
N SER A 154 10.49 -5.51 2.24
CA SER A 154 9.37 -4.56 2.07
C SER A 154 8.25 -4.85 3.05
N GLY A 155 7.91 -6.13 3.24
CA GLY A 155 6.94 -6.58 4.23
C GLY A 155 7.31 -6.22 5.67
N LEU A 156 8.58 -6.43 6.07
CA LEU A 156 9.07 -6.05 7.40
C LEU A 156 8.98 -4.53 7.60
N MET A 157 9.40 -3.73 6.62
CA MET A 157 9.31 -2.28 6.67
C MET A 157 7.87 -1.79 6.76
N THR A 158 6.93 -2.39 6.01
CA THR A 158 5.49 -2.09 6.14
C THR A 158 4.96 -2.48 7.51
N GLY A 159 5.41 -3.60 8.09
CA GLY A 159 5.06 -4.04 9.44
C GLY A 159 5.53 -3.06 10.51
N MET A 160 6.77 -2.56 10.40
CA MET A 160 7.27 -1.49 11.25
C MET A 160 6.43 -0.21 11.13
N ALA A 161 6.02 0.15 9.92
CA ALA A 161 5.11 1.29 9.70
C ALA A 161 3.74 1.07 10.36
N ALA A 162 3.22 -0.15 10.37
CA ALA A 162 1.98 -0.49 11.07
C ALA A 162 2.11 -0.27 12.59
N MET A 163 3.23 -0.70 13.17
CA MET A 163 3.54 -0.49 14.59
C MET A 163 3.65 1.01 14.92
N ILE A 164 4.38 1.76 14.11
CA ILE A 164 4.50 3.23 14.27
C ILE A 164 3.11 3.89 14.16
N ALA A 165 2.28 3.49 13.19
CA ALA A 165 0.92 4.03 13.06
C ALA A 165 0.07 3.72 14.29
N TRP A 166 0.16 2.51 14.84
CA TRP A 166 -0.61 2.11 16.01
C TRP A 166 -0.19 2.86 17.28
N PHE A 167 1.10 2.97 17.56
CA PHE A 167 1.58 3.63 18.79
C PHE A 167 1.70 5.15 18.66
N GLY A 168 1.98 5.65 17.45
CA GLY A 168 2.24 7.07 17.21
C GLY A 168 0.99 7.91 16.92
N LEU A 169 -0.06 7.32 16.34
CA LEU A 169 -1.31 8.05 16.11
C LEU A 169 -2.21 7.94 17.34
N LYS A 170 -2.68 9.08 17.86
CA LYS A 170 -3.76 9.10 18.86
C LYS A 170 -5.06 8.61 18.19
N LYS A 171 -5.98 7.99 18.95
CA LYS A 171 -7.30 7.59 18.45
C LYS A 171 -7.93 8.79 17.75
N ALA A 172 -8.09 8.71 16.43
CA ALA A 172 -8.68 9.77 15.66
C ALA A 172 -10.20 9.55 15.63
N ASN A 173 -10.83 9.50 16.82
CA ASN A 173 -12.27 9.68 16.97
C ASN A 173 -12.57 11.17 16.73
N LEU A 174 -12.38 11.60 15.49
CA LEU A 174 -12.78 12.92 15.04
C LEU A 174 -14.24 12.77 14.63
N GLY A 175 -15.11 12.86 15.64
CA GLY A 175 -16.55 13.03 15.41
C GLY A 175 -16.78 14.17 14.44
N VAL A 176 -17.84 14.05 13.65
CA VAL A 176 -18.33 15.09 12.75
C VAL A 176 -18.41 16.39 13.55
N GLN A 177 -17.50 17.34 13.31
CA GLN A 177 -17.72 18.70 13.74
C GLN A 177 -18.82 19.25 12.82
N SER A 178 -20.06 19.16 13.30
CA SER A 178 -21.18 19.92 12.79
C SER A 178 -20.84 21.41 12.99
N SER A 179 -20.47 22.09 11.92
CA SER A 179 -20.61 23.53 11.79
C SER A 179 -22.02 23.86 11.36
#